data_AF-A0A842LUJ6-F1
#
_entry.id   AF-A0A842LUJ6-F1
#
_cell.length_a   1.000
_cell.length_b   1.000
_cell.length_c   1.000
_cell.angle_alpha   90.00
_cell.angle_beta   90.00
_cell.angle_gamma   90.00
#
_symmetry.space_group_name_H-M   'P 1'
#
loop_
_entity.id
_entity.type
_entity.pdbx_description
1 polymer ?
#
loop_
_entity_poly.entity_id
_entity_poly.type
_entity_poly.pdbx_seq_one_letter_code
_entity_poly.pdbx_strand_id
1 'polypeptide(L)'
;IRDVNGLGVRDWLSGRNSYALISITGTMLTAAYEGYWNPDEATLRLLASTWASLTAENGVACCDCSCGNIAMMQWTMQYLNPDLLSRVREKLYAATRSSAFAPASDGGSTPGVPSNPGTVTPGTSENHDGRSAQSTGSSRGVTPRGTETESSDTSPGETGTGSAYEVTEKGGTVQAKTGLPVAAILGVVVLVALVGVGYFIGGKGRI
;
A
#
# COMPACT_ATOMS: atom_id res chain seq x y z
N ILE A 1 -7.41 -23.56 4.39
CA ILE A 1 -8.70 -22.82 4.46
C ILE A 1 -9.90 -23.76 4.62
N ARG A 2 -10.08 -24.78 3.77
CA ARG A 2 -11.22 -25.74 3.88
C ARG A 2 -11.18 -26.71 5.09
N ASP A 3 -10.10 -26.66 5.88
CA ASP A 3 -9.88 -27.48 7.09
C ASP A 3 -10.42 -28.92 6.99
N VAL A 4 -9.87 -29.69 6.04
CA VAL A 4 -10.36 -31.03 5.69
C VAL A 4 -10.29 -32.03 6.86
N ASN A 5 -9.47 -31.74 7.86
CA ASN A 5 -9.28 -32.58 9.05
C ASN A 5 -10.10 -32.08 10.26
N GLY A 6 -10.85 -30.99 10.12
CA GLY A 6 -11.68 -30.44 11.18
C GLY A 6 -10.89 -29.98 12.41
N LEU A 7 -9.69 -29.44 12.21
CA LEU A 7 -8.81 -29.00 13.31
C LEU A 7 -9.23 -27.67 13.96
N GLY A 8 -10.23 -26.99 13.39
CA GLY A 8 -10.70 -25.68 13.83
C GLY A 8 -9.75 -24.55 13.45
N VAL A 9 -8.80 -24.76 12.54
CA VAL A 9 -7.73 -23.79 12.24
C VAL A 9 -8.32 -22.50 11.70
N ARG A 10 -9.32 -22.61 10.81
CA ARG A 10 -9.94 -21.43 10.21
C ARG A 10 -10.66 -20.60 11.27
N ASP A 11 -11.48 -21.24 12.10
CA ASP A 11 -12.31 -20.56 13.09
C ASP A 11 -11.46 -19.95 14.20
N TRP A 12 -10.40 -20.67 14.62
CA TRP A 12 -9.42 -20.15 15.56
C TRP A 12 -8.73 -18.90 15.01
N LEU A 13 -8.26 -18.94 13.76
CA LEU A 13 -7.59 -17.80 13.15
C LEU A 13 -8.57 -16.64 12.96
N SER A 14 -9.79 -16.86 12.46
CA SER A 14 -10.76 -15.76 12.27
C SER A 14 -11.12 -15.05 13.58
N GLY A 15 -11.20 -15.78 14.70
CA GLY A 15 -11.59 -15.20 16.00
C GLY A 15 -10.43 -14.64 16.83
N ARG A 16 -9.21 -15.16 16.69
CA ARG A 16 -8.07 -14.79 17.54
C ARG A 16 -6.94 -14.08 16.80
N ASN A 17 -6.78 -14.33 15.51
CA ASN A 17 -5.71 -13.76 14.70
C ASN A 17 -6.17 -13.61 13.24
N SER A 18 -7.15 -12.75 13.02
CA SER A 18 -7.76 -12.51 11.71
C SER A 18 -6.73 -12.04 10.68
N TYR A 19 -5.75 -11.22 11.11
CA TYR A 19 -4.64 -10.76 10.26
C TYR A 19 -3.77 -11.90 9.72
N ALA A 20 -3.52 -12.96 10.51
CA ALA A 20 -2.81 -14.13 10.00
C ALA A 20 -3.63 -14.86 8.93
N LEU A 21 -4.95 -14.98 9.11
CA LEU A 21 -5.81 -15.58 8.10
C LEU A 21 -5.89 -14.73 6.82
N ILE A 22 -5.93 -13.39 6.95
CA ILE A 22 -5.84 -12.45 5.83
C ILE A 22 -4.51 -12.65 5.09
N SER A 23 -3.39 -12.77 5.81
CA SER A 23 -2.07 -13.00 5.21
C SER A 23 -1.98 -14.34 4.48
N ILE A 24 -2.53 -15.42 5.07
CA ILE A 24 -2.58 -16.74 4.45
C ILE A 24 -3.41 -16.70 3.16
N THR A 25 -4.62 -16.15 3.20
CA THR A 25 -5.47 -16.06 2.01
C THR A 25 -4.89 -15.13 0.95
N GLY A 26 -4.31 -13.99 1.34
CA GLY A 26 -3.59 -13.07 0.44
C GLY A 26 -2.40 -13.73 -0.24
N THR A 27 -1.64 -14.55 0.47
CA THR A 27 -0.52 -15.33 -0.11
C THR A 27 -1.02 -16.36 -1.11
N MET A 28 -2.10 -17.09 -0.79
CA MET A 28 -2.70 -18.06 -1.71
C MET A 28 -3.26 -17.38 -2.97
N LEU A 29 -3.89 -16.21 -2.83
CA LEU A 29 -4.37 -15.40 -3.96
C LEU A 29 -3.22 -14.86 -4.80
N THR A 30 -2.12 -14.44 -4.17
CA THR A 30 -0.90 -14.00 -4.88
C THR A 30 -0.30 -15.13 -5.69
N ALA A 31 -0.18 -16.33 -5.12
CA ALA A 31 0.31 -17.50 -5.84
C ALA A 31 -0.57 -17.87 -7.05
N ALA A 32 -1.88 -17.64 -6.95
CA ALA A 32 -2.79 -17.83 -8.07
C ALA A 32 -2.68 -16.73 -9.13
N TYR A 33 -2.62 -15.47 -8.70
CA TYR A 33 -2.44 -14.31 -9.57
C TYR A 33 -1.14 -14.38 -10.39
N GLU A 34 -0.03 -14.80 -9.77
CA GLU A 34 1.27 -14.95 -10.42
C GLU A 34 1.41 -16.25 -11.23
N GLY A 35 0.41 -17.13 -11.20
CA GLY A 35 0.38 -18.36 -11.98
C GLY A 35 1.18 -19.53 -11.40
N TYR A 36 1.68 -19.42 -10.17
CA TYR A 36 2.35 -20.54 -9.48
C TYR A 36 1.36 -21.64 -9.06
N TRP A 37 0.09 -21.30 -8.89
CA TRP A 37 -0.97 -22.22 -8.52
C TRP A 37 -2.24 -21.95 -9.33
N ASN A 38 -2.86 -22.98 -9.89
CA ASN A 38 -4.09 -22.84 -10.69
C ASN A 38 -5.29 -23.53 -10.04
N PRO A 39 -5.89 -22.94 -8.97
CA PRO A 39 -7.09 -23.48 -8.34
C PRO A 39 -8.33 -23.33 -9.21
N ASP A 40 -9.35 -24.16 -8.93
CA ASP A 40 -10.67 -23.97 -9.51
C ASP A 40 -11.33 -22.66 -9.05
N GLU A 41 -12.32 -22.19 -9.82
CA GLU A 41 -13.00 -20.92 -9.56
C GLU A 41 -13.75 -20.87 -8.22
N ALA A 42 -14.29 -22.01 -7.75
CA ALA A 42 -14.96 -22.06 -6.44
C ALA A 42 -13.96 -21.87 -5.30
N THR A 43 -12.75 -22.41 -5.44
CA THR A 43 -11.63 -22.20 -4.52
C THR A 43 -11.16 -20.75 -4.56
N LEU A 44 -11.07 -20.12 -5.74
CA LEU A 44 -10.76 -18.68 -5.85
C LEU A 44 -11.80 -17.81 -5.16
N ARG A 45 -13.10 -18.06 -5.40
CA ARG A 45 -14.18 -17.33 -4.72
C ARG A 45 -14.14 -17.50 -3.21
N LEU A 46 -13.85 -18.71 -2.72
CA LEU A 46 -13.72 -18.96 -1.28
C LEU A 46 -12.54 -18.17 -0.69
N LEU A 47 -11.39 -18.16 -1.34
CA LEU A 47 -10.22 -17.42 -0.88
C LEU A 47 -10.47 -15.91 -0.91
N ALA A 48 -10.99 -15.39 -2.02
CA ALA A 48 -11.30 -13.97 -2.20
C ALA A 48 -12.32 -13.48 -1.17
N SER A 49 -13.43 -14.20 -1.00
CA SER A 49 -14.45 -13.83 -0.02
C SER A 49 -13.93 -13.89 1.42
N THR A 50 -13.14 -14.91 1.77
CA THR A 50 -12.54 -15.03 3.12
C THR A 50 -11.56 -13.89 3.39
N TRP A 51 -10.68 -13.59 2.42
CA TRP A 51 -9.75 -12.48 2.52
C TRP A 51 -10.48 -11.14 2.66
N ALA A 52 -11.47 -10.89 1.80
CA ALA A 52 -12.18 -9.63 1.75
C ALA A 52 -13.08 -9.42 2.98
N SER A 53 -13.75 -10.46 3.50
CA SER A 53 -14.61 -10.35 4.68
C SER A 53 -13.80 -9.99 5.91
N LEU A 54 -12.71 -10.71 6.15
CA LEU A 54 -11.84 -10.43 7.30
C LEU A 54 -11.19 -9.05 7.16
N THR A 55 -10.81 -8.65 5.96
CA THR A 55 -10.26 -7.31 5.70
C THR A 55 -11.29 -6.21 5.93
N ALA A 56 -12.53 -6.41 5.49
CA ALA A 56 -13.62 -5.45 5.71
C ALA A 56 -13.92 -5.27 7.21
N GLU A 57 -13.91 -6.37 7.96
CA GLU A 57 -14.25 -6.39 9.39
C GLU A 57 -13.11 -5.92 10.30
N ASN A 58 -11.87 -6.33 10.01
CA ASN A 58 -10.73 -6.14 10.91
C ASN A 58 -9.75 -5.07 10.40
N GLY A 59 -9.89 -4.63 9.16
CA GLY A 59 -8.88 -3.82 8.48
C GLY A 59 -7.84 -4.69 7.76
N VAL A 60 -6.88 -4.03 7.13
CA VAL A 60 -5.90 -4.69 6.27
C VAL A 60 -4.75 -5.29 7.08
N ALA A 61 -4.32 -6.50 6.73
CA ALA A 61 -3.02 -6.99 7.14
C ALA A 61 -1.96 -6.42 6.19
N CYS A 62 -1.19 -5.41 6.59
CA CYS A 62 -0.13 -4.87 5.74
C CYS A 62 1.20 -5.61 5.95
N CYS A 63 1.30 -6.77 5.32
CA CYS A 63 2.55 -7.37 4.88
C CYS A 63 2.70 -7.22 3.36
N ASP A 64 3.91 -7.43 2.83
CA ASP A 64 4.24 -7.30 1.40
C ASP A 64 3.28 -8.12 0.51
N CYS A 65 2.85 -9.28 1.00
CA CYS A 65 1.93 -10.22 0.35
C CYS A 65 0.43 -9.92 0.54
N SER A 66 0.04 -8.83 1.21
CA SER A 66 -1.36 -8.46 1.42
C SER A 66 -1.67 -7.01 1.02
N CYS A 67 -0.97 -6.00 1.55
CA CYS A 67 -1.16 -4.60 1.13
C CYS A 67 -0.24 -4.18 -0.03
N GLY A 68 0.90 -4.85 -0.21
CA GLY A 68 1.91 -4.47 -1.20
C GLY A 68 1.52 -4.82 -2.64
N ASN A 69 0.65 -5.80 -2.82
CA ASN A 69 0.26 -6.28 -4.15
C ASN A 69 -1.10 -5.70 -4.59
N ILE A 70 -1.08 -4.42 -5.00
CA ILE A 70 -2.27 -3.70 -5.50
C ILE A 70 -2.91 -4.44 -6.68
N ALA A 71 -2.10 -5.02 -7.57
CA ALA A 71 -2.59 -5.70 -8.78
C ALA A 71 -3.35 -6.99 -8.43
N MET A 72 -2.82 -7.81 -7.52
CA MET A 72 -3.52 -8.99 -7.00
C MET A 72 -4.83 -8.60 -6.32
N MET A 73 -4.84 -7.52 -5.53
CA MET A 73 -6.05 -7.07 -4.85
C MET A 73 -7.14 -6.63 -5.84
N GLN A 74 -6.78 -5.87 -6.89
CA GLN A 74 -7.73 -5.50 -7.95
C GLN A 74 -8.27 -6.74 -8.67
N TRP A 75 -7.38 -7.66 -9.06
CA TRP A 75 -7.78 -8.91 -9.68
C TRP A 75 -8.72 -9.72 -8.79
N THR A 76 -8.46 -9.78 -7.48
CA THR A 76 -9.30 -10.50 -6.52
C THR A 76 -10.73 -9.97 -6.46
N MET A 77 -10.95 -8.68 -6.76
CA MET A 77 -12.29 -8.06 -6.73
C MET A 77 -13.29 -8.70 -7.68
N GLN A 78 -12.82 -9.30 -8.79
CA GLN A 78 -13.71 -9.94 -9.77
C GLN A 78 -14.46 -11.16 -9.20
N TYR A 79 -13.98 -11.71 -8.07
CA TYR A 79 -14.58 -12.87 -7.42
C TYR A 79 -15.54 -12.49 -6.27
N LEU A 80 -15.71 -11.20 -5.99
CA LEU A 80 -16.49 -10.71 -4.86
C LEU A 80 -17.92 -10.36 -5.27
N ASN A 81 -18.85 -10.50 -4.32
CA ASN A 81 -20.19 -9.93 -4.49
C ASN A 81 -20.17 -8.40 -4.28
N PRO A 82 -21.15 -7.65 -4.79
CA PRO A 82 -21.14 -6.19 -4.74
C PRO A 82 -21.09 -5.58 -3.33
N ASP A 83 -21.76 -6.20 -2.37
CA ASP A 83 -21.79 -5.73 -0.97
C ASP A 83 -20.43 -5.87 -0.27
N LEU A 84 -19.80 -7.03 -0.38
CA LEU A 84 -18.48 -7.23 0.20
C LEU A 84 -17.42 -6.39 -0.52
N LEU A 85 -17.57 -6.24 -1.84
CA LEU A 85 -16.69 -5.42 -2.65
C LEU A 85 -16.69 -3.95 -2.19
N SER A 86 -17.84 -3.36 -1.89
CA SER A 86 -17.89 -1.96 -1.43
C SER A 86 -17.16 -1.78 -0.10
N ARG A 87 -17.43 -2.67 0.87
CA ARG A 87 -16.84 -2.62 2.21
C ARG A 87 -15.33 -2.84 2.21
N VAL A 88 -14.84 -3.84 1.47
CA VAL A 88 -13.40 -4.10 1.40
C VAL A 88 -12.67 -2.96 0.70
N ARG A 89 -13.26 -2.38 -0.36
CA ARG A 89 -12.65 -1.31 -1.14
C ARG A 89 -12.40 -0.06 -0.28
N GLU A 90 -13.34 0.27 0.61
CA GLU A 90 -13.16 1.37 1.57
C GLU A 90 -11.93 1.15 2.47
N LYS A 91 -11.78 -0.06 3.04
CA LYS A 91 -10.62 -0.40 3.88
C LYS A 91 -9.31 -0.35 3.10
N LEU A 92 -9.31 -0.87 1.87
CA LEU A 92 -8.14 -0.85 1.00
C LEU A 92 -7.75 0.58 0.62
N TYR A 93 -8.71 1.45 0.30
CA TYR A 93 -8.43 2.85 -0.01
C TYR A 93 -7.86 3.60 1.18
N ALA A 94 -8.46 3.41 2.37
CA ALA A 94 -7.99 4.05 3.59
C ALA A 94 -6.52 3.69 3.90
N ALA A 95 -6.15 2.43 3.69
CA ALA A 95 -4.81 1.94 3.97
C ALA A 95 -3.77 2.25 2.88
N THR A 96 -4.15 2.16 1.61
CA THR A 96 -3.20 2.25 0.48
C THR A 96 -3.18 3.61 -0.20
N ARG A 97 -4.26 4.40 -0.05
CA ARG A 97 -4.54 5.61 -0.85
C ARG A 97 -4.49 5.39 -2.36
N SER A 98 -4.59 4.14 -2.81
CA SER A 98 -4.58 3.79 -4.23
C SER A 98 -5.88 4.20 -4.91
N SER A 99 -5.80 4.93 -6.02
CA SER A 99 -6.97 5.31 -6.82
C SER A 99 -7.78 4.11 -7.33
N ALA A 100 -7.14 2.94 -7.45
CA ALA A 100 -7.80 1.68 -7.78
C ALA A 100 -8.93 1.29 -6.83
N PHE A 101 -8.86 1.77 -5.59
CA PHE A 101 -9.84 1.50 -4.54
C PHE A 101 -10.61 2.76 -4.13
N ALA A 102 -10.42 3.88 -4.84
CA ALA A 102 -11.14 5.10 -4.50
C ALA A 102 -12.65 4.83 -4.50
N PRO A 103 -13.40 5.36 -3.51
CA PRO A 103 -14.85 5.37 -3.59
C PRO A 103 -15.23 6.09 -4.89
N ALA A 104 -16.24 5.57 -5.58
CA ALA A 104 -16.77 6.24 -6.76
C ALA A 104 -17.17 7.66 -6.34
N SER A 105 -16.52 8.67 -6.94
CA SER A 105 -17.04 10.04 -6.85
C SER A 105 -18.37 10.04 -7.58
N ASP A 106 -19.37 10.75 -7.07
CA ASP A 106 -20.68 10.90 -7.70
C ASP A 106 -20.52 11.43 -9.14
N GLY A 107 -20.42 10.53 -10.09
CA GLY A 107 -19.81 10.79 -11.40
C GLY A 107 -19.23 9.49 -11.96
N GLY A 108 -20.12 8.57 -12.30
CA GLY A 108 -19.83 7.17 -12.61
C GLY A 108 -18.61 6.95 -13.50
N SER A 109 -17.70 6.12 -13.03
CA SER A 109 -16.78 5.35 -13.86
C SER A 109 -16.48 4.05 -13.12
N THR A 110 -17.06 2.97 -13.63
CA THR A 110 -16.73 1.59 -13.27
C THR A 110 -15.22 1.38 -13.44
N PRO A 111 -14.48 0.83 -12.46
CA PRO A 111 -13.07 0.50 -12.65
C PRO A 111 -12.92 -0.45 -13.83
N GLY A 112 -12.13 -0.02 -14.81
CA GLY A 112 -11.93 -0.71 -16.07
C GLY A 112 -11.33 -2.11 -15.87
N VAL A 113 -12.00 -3.08 -16.48
CA VAL A 113 -11.42 -4.40 -16.79
C VAL A 113 -10.17 -4.17 -17.65
N PRO A 114 -9.00 -4.77 -17.34
CA PRO A 114 -7.84 -4.64 -18.20
C PRO A 114 -8.16 -5.24 -19.58
N SER A 115 -8.08 -4.40 -20.61
CA SER A 115 -8.26 -4.79 -22.00
C SER A 115 -6.99 -5.49 -22.49
N ASN A 116 -7.17 -6.71 -22.99
CA ASN A 116 -6.16 -7.47 -23.72
C ASN A 116 -5.80 -6.73 -25.03
N PRO A 117 -4.53 -6.62 -25.45
CA PRO A 117 -4.16 -5.82 -26.62
C PRO A 117 -4.45 -6.59 -27.91
N GLY A 118 -5.46 -6.15 -28.66
CA GLY A 118 -5.66 -6.57 -30.04
C GLY A 118 -7.07 -6.33 -30.53
N THR A 119 -7.30 -5.19 -31.19
CA THR A 119 -8.03 -5.02 -32.47
C THR A 119 -8.44 -3.54 -32.62
N VAL A 120 -8.13 -2.98 -33.78
CA VAL A 120 -8.32 -1.57 -34.16
C VAL A 120 -9.67 -1.34 -34.90
N THR A 121 -10.07 -0.05 -34.95
CA THR A 121 -10.96 0.66 -35.93
C THR A 121 -12.48 0.84 -35.59
N PRO A 122 -13.20 1.88 -36.10
CA PRO A 122 -13.69 3.05 -35.33
C PRO A 122 -15.11 3.58 -35.73
N GLY A 123 -15.55 4.69 -35.11
CA GLY A 123 -16.69 5.54 -35.53
C GLY A 123 -17.80 5.62 -34.47
N THR A 124 -18.56 6.69 -34.24
CA THR A 124 -18.76 7.98 -34.92
C THR A 124 -19.46 8.94 -33.92
N SER A 125 -19.22 10.24 -34.10
CA SER A 125 -19.75 11.44 -33.42
C SER A 125 -21.25 11.49 -33.12
N GLU A 126 -21.67 12.35 -32.17
CA GLU A 126 -22.41 13.58 -32.48
C GLU A 126 -22.67 14.50 -31.26
N ASN A 127 -22.69 15.80 -31.57
CA ASN A 127 -22.83 16.98 -30.71
C ASN A 127 -24.25 17.19 -30.16
N HIS A 128 -24.37 17.99 -29.07
CA HIS A 128 -25.31 19.12 -29.09
C HIS A 128 -24.96 20.25 -28.10
N ASP A 129 -24.79 21.46 -28.65
CA ASP A 129 -24.74 22.77 -27.99
C ASP A 129 -26.12 23.23 -27.46
N GLY A 130 -26.14 24.10 -26.43
CA GLY A 130 -27.37 24.80 -26.01
C GLY A 130 -27.36 25.71 -24.77
N ARG A 131 -26.62 26.83 -24.81
CA ARG A 131 -26.90 28.20 -24.27
C ARG A 131 -27.63 28.46 -22.91
N SER A 132 -26.88 29.16 -22.04
CA SER A 132 -27.14 30.47 -21.38
C SER A 132 -28.39 30.74 -20.52
N ALA A 133 -28.15 31.09 -19.24
CA ALA A 133 -28.91 32.10 -18.48
C ALA A 133 -27.97 32.94 -17.60
N GLN A 134 -28.26 34.24 -17.54
CA GLN A 134 -27.47 35.36 -17.04
C GLN A 134 -28.04 35.91 -15.73
N SER A 135 -27.19 36.36 -14.80
CA SER A 135 -27.38 37.53 -13.90
C SER A 135 -26.12 37.71 -13.02
N THR A 136 -25.22 38.66 -13.27
CA THR A 136 -25.17 40.09 -12.84
C THR A 136 -24.99 40.30 -11.33
N GLY A 137 -23.85 40.90 -10.92
CA GLY A 137 -23.61 41.38 -9.56
C GLY A 137 -22.15 41.77 -9.26
N SER A 138 -21.76 42.98 -9.67
CA SER A 138 -20.52 43.74 -9.36
C SER A 138 -20.31 43.92 -7.82
N SER A 139 -19.16 44.21 -7.18
CA SER A 139 -17.93 44.91 -7.56
C SER A 139 -16.92 44.89 -6.38
N ARG A 140 -15.66 45.23 -6.70
CA ARG A 140 -14.64 45.92 -5.88
C ARG A 140 -13.84 45.13 -4.82
N GLY A 141 -12.56 44.97 -5.12
CA GLY A 141 -11.50 44.77 -4.12
C GLY A 141 -11.06 46.08 -3.47
N VAL A 142 -10.16 45.94 -2.49
CA VAL A 142 -9.10 46.88 -2.09
C VAL A 142 -8.26 46.18 -1.00
N THR A 143 -6.95 46.17 -1.17
CA THR A 143 -5.93 45.90 -0.15
C THR A 143 -5.68 47.16 0.67
N PRO A 144 -5.30 47.08 1.96
CA PRO A 144 -3.97 47.55 2.32
C PRO A 144 -3.29 46.77 3.47
N ARG A 145 -2.13 47.28 3.88
CA ARG A 145 -0.93 46.68 4.49
C ARG A 145 -0.64 47.26 5.89
N GLY A 146 0.02 46.46 6.75
CA GLY A 146 0.86 46.83 7.92
C GLY A 146 0.11 47.25 9.20
N THR A 147 0.60 47.14 10.45
CA THR A 147 1.83 46.67 11.12
C THR A 147 1.58 46.81 12.66
N GLU A 148 2.03 45.86 13.51
CA GLU A 148 2.36 45.96 14.98
C GLU A 148 1.25 46.40 15.99
N THR A 149 1.15 46.03 17.29
CA THR A 149 1.93 45.27 18.30
C THR A 149 1.11 45.12 19.62
N GLU A 150 1.37 44.04 20.40
CA GLU A 150 1.17 43.80 21.88
C GLU A 150 -0.22 43.90 22.56
N SER A 151 -0.61 43.19 23.64
CA SER A 151 0.04 42.42 24.74
C SER A 151 -0.87 41.20 25.14
N SER A 152 -0.50 40.16 25.91
CA SER A 152 -0.24 40.19 27.37
C SER A 152 0.34 38.87 27.92
N ASP A 153 1.24 39.03 28.91
CA ASP A 153 1.40 38.29 30.18
C ASP A 153 2.05 36.88 30.33
N THR A 154 3.32 36.93 30.78
CA THR A 154 3.96 36.35 31.99
C THR A 154 4.04 34.82 32.29
N SER A 155 5.29 34.31 32.09
CA SER A 155 6.18 33.30 32.74
C SER A 155 5.83 32.64 34.11
N PRO A 156 6.54 31.58 34.64
CA PRO A 156 7.83 30.98 34.20
C PRO A 156 8.03 29.43 34.33
N GLY A 157 9.09 28.91 33.69
CA GLY A 157 9.58 27.52 33.91
C GLY A 157 10.82 27.09 33.10
N GLU A 158 11.99 27.57 33.50
CA GLU A 158 13.35 26.93 33.53
C GLU A 158 13.97 26.18 32.31
N THR A 159 15.01 26.83 31.75
CA THR A 159 16.28 26.31 31.18
C THR A 159 16.29 25.38 29.96
N GLY A 160 16.62 25.94 28.80
CA GLY A 160 17.14 25.21 27.64
C GLY A 160 18.26 25.99 26.96
N THR A 161 19.48 25.45 26.97
CA THR A 161 20.58 25.85 26.09
C THR A 161 20.72 24.81 24.98
N GLY A 162 20.44 25.21 23.74
CA GLY A 162 20.62 24.37 22.57
C GLY A 162 20.59 25.22 21.30
N SER A 163 21.77 25.59 20.82
CA SER A 163 21.98 26.39 19.62
C SER A 163 21.52 25.64 18.37
N ALA A 164 20.62 26.24 17.59
CA ALA A 164 20.30 25.79 16.23
C ALA A 164 21.49 26.11 15.31
N TYR A 165 21.97 25.13 14.55
CA TYR A 165 23.02 25.28 13.55
C TYR A 165 22.39 25.39 12.16
N GLU A 166 22.62 26.53 11.51
CA GLU A 166 22.31 26.72 10.10
C GLU A 166 23.21 25.83 9.24
N VAL A 167 22.61 25.07 8.33
CA VAL A 167 23.35 24.29 7.31
C VAL A 167 23.62 25.22 6.14
N THR A 168 24.88 25.67 6.02
CA THR A 168 25.40 26.30 4.81
C THR A 168 25.49 25.26 3.69
N GLU A 169 24.74 25.47 2.62
CA GLU A 169 24.83 24.68 1.40
C GLU A 169 26.16 25.00 0.69
N LYS A 170 27.15 24.10 0.79
CA LYS A 170 28.33 24.13 -0.08
C LYS A 170 28.12 23.14 -1.23
N GLY A 171 27.93 23.69 -2.42
CA GLY A 171 27.97 22.96 -3.67
C GLY A 171 29.27 22.17 -3.81
N GLY A 172 29.13 20.85 -3.95
CA GLY A 172 30.18 19.93 -4.32
C GLY A 172 29.60 18.88 -5.24
N THR A 173 29.99 18.91 -6.51
CA THR A 173 29.68 17.89 -7.51
C THR A 173 30.32 16.57 -7.08
N VAL A 174 29.51 15.62 -6.57
CA VAL A 174 29.99 14.26 -6.27
C VAL A 174 29.45 13.31 -7.33
N GLN A 175 30.36 12.93 -8.21
CA GLN A 175 30.22 11.96 -9.27
C GLN A 175 29.78 10.60 -8.68
N ALA A 176 28.60 10.12 -9.06
CA ALA A 176 28.07 8.85 -8.63
C ALA A 176 28.97 7.70 -9.14
N LYS A 177 29.71 7.04 -8.25
CA LYS A 177 30.23 5.70 -8.49
C LYS A 177 29.21 4.71 -7.95
N THR A 178 28.37 4.20 -8.84
CA THR A 178 27.54 3.02 -8.62
C THR A 178 28.44 1.79 -8.48
N GLY A 179 28.76 1.44 -7.25
CA GLY A 179 29.47 0.21 -6.91
C GLY A 179 29.57 0.12 -5.39
N LEU A 180 29.10 -0.98 -4.80
CA LEU A 180 29.27 -1.24 -3.37
C LEU A 180 30.77 -1.08 -3.04
N PRO A 181 31.17 -0.30 -2.01
CA PRO A 181 32.58 -0.10 -1.71
C PRO A 181 33.26 -1.47 -1.55
N VAL A 182 34.37 -1.69 -2.26
CA VAL A 182 35.11 -2.96 -2.24
C VAL A 182 35.44 -3.40 -0.81
N ALA A 183 35.66 -2.44 0.10
CA ALA A 183 35.85 -2.68 1.52
C ALA A 183 34.66 -3.38 2.20
N ALA A 184 33.42 -3.07 1.81
CA ALA A 184 32.22 -3.72 2.35
C ALA A 184 32.11 -5.18 1.87
N ILE A 185 32.43 -5.46 0.61
CA ILE A 185 32.46 -6.83 0.08
C ILE A 185 33.51 -7.66 0.82
N LEU A 186 34.73 -7.12 0.98
CA LEU A 186 35.80 -7.78 1.72
C LEU A 186 35.40 -8.04 3.18
N GLY A 187 34.71 -7.10 3.83
CA GLY A 187 34.20 -7.28 5.20
C GLY A 187 33.23 -8.46 5.35
N VAL A 188 32.29 -8.62 4.42
CA VAL A 188 31.33 -9.74 4.44
C VAL A 188 32.03 -11.07 4.21
N VAL A 189 32.97 -11.14 3.26
CA VAL A 189 33.73 -12.37 2.97
C VAL A 189 34.56 -12.81 4.18
N VAL A 190 35.22 -11.88 4.88
CA VAL A 190 35.97 -12.18 6.12
C VAL A 190 35.04 -12.72 7.21
N LEU A 191 33.87 -12.12 7.39
CA LEU A 191 32.91 -12.54 8.42
C LEU A 191 32.40 -13.96 8.14
N VAL A 192 32.03 -14.26 6.89
CA VAL A 192 31.59 -15.60 6.48
C VAL A 192 32.72 -16.63 6.65
N ALA A 193 33.96 -16.27 6.31
CA ALA A 193 35.12 -17.15 6.52
C ALA A 193 35.36 -17.43 8.02
N LEU A 194 35.25 -16.43 8.89
CA LEU A 194 35.40 -16.61 10.33
C LEU A 194 34.30 -17.52 10.92
N VAL A 195 33.05 -17.36 10.49
CA VAL A 195 31.95 -18.23 10.90
C VAL A 195 32.16 -19.67 10.40
N GLY A 196 32.58 -19.84 9.14
CA GLY A 196 32.88 -21.15 8.57
C GLY A 196 34.03 -21.85 9.31
N VAL A 197 35.14 -21.14 9.54
CA VAL A 197 36.29 -21.67 10.29
C VAL A 197 35.90 -22.00 11.73
N GLY A 198 35.14 -21.14 12.41
CA GLY A 198 34.64 -21.40 13.76
C GLY A 198 33.74 -22.63 13.82
N TYR A 199 32.87 -22.82 12.84
CA TYR A 199 31.99 -23.98 12.73
C TYR A 199 32.77 -25.29 12.51
N PHE A 200 33.75 -25.29 11.61
CA PHE A 200 34.54 -26.49 11.29
C PHE A 200 35.61 -26.84 12.33
N ILE A 201 36.15 -25.85 13.06
CA ILE A 201 37.11 -26.09 14.14
C ILE A 201 36.38 -26.44 15.45
N GLY A 202 35.22 -25.83 15.73
CA GLY A 202 34.40 -26.14 16.90
C GLY A 202 33.73 -27.51 16.90
N GLY A 203 33.52 -28.11 15.71
CA GLY A 203 32.93 -29.44 15.56
C GLY A 203 33.87 -30.63 15.77
N LYS A 204 35.19 -30.41 15.89
CA LYS A 204 36.20 -31.49 15.97
C LYS A 204 36.64 -31.87 17.39
N GLY A 205 35.95 -31.39 18.42
CA GLY A 205 36.34 -31.54 19.83
C GLY A 205 35.42 -32.35 20.73
N ARG A 206 34.40 -33.06 20.22
CA ARG A 206 33.54 -33.95 21.04
C ARG A 206 33.10 -35.19 20.25
N ILE A 207 33.95 -36.21 20.27
CA ILE A 207 33.57 -37.63 20.22
C ILE A 207 34.33 -38.31 21.36
#